data_AF-I3E030-F1
#
_entry.id   AF-I3E030-F1
#
_cell.length_a   1.000
_cell.length_b   1.000
_cell.length_c   1.000
_cell.angle_alpha   90.00
_cell.angle_beta   90.00
_cell.angle_gamma   90.00
#
_symmetry.space_group_name_H-M   'P 1'
#
loop_
_entity.id
_entity.type
_entity.pdbx_description
1 polymer ?
#
loop_
_entity_poly.entity_id
_entity_poly.type
_entity_poly.pdbx_seq_one_letter_code
_entity_poly.pdbx_strand_id
1 'polypeptide(L)'
;MLESKRRASIFLILAFLLALAAGYLVLQKVKDLNAELGGMTKIYVAKEDIPARTLIQESQITTMEIPNRFVNKAHVTDKDDLVNMVLVVPLSKEEIIAKNMLKPFSELRQENNRLVAMYPSEKVQFDQVIETLDRVDIIVSTENNGKPTTEIFMRDVPVAFAQGEGEKFAGVALEVSIEDAPKLIHIQNYADKVRVLKANVGKDDSEALTNESQEAAKQAAVKKQSNGNQPHTKPAANPSEQKTEPANGKKPK
;
A
#
# COMPACT_ATOMS: atom_id res chain seq x y z
N MET A 1 27.78 11.43 -91.75
CA MET A 1 27.99 11.11 -90.31
C MET A 1 27.74 12.27 -89.34
N LEU A 2 27.99 13.54 -89.69
CA LEU A 2 27.81 14.66 -88.74
C LEU A 2 26.34 14.93 -88.35
N GLU A 3 25.37 14.71 -89.24
CA GLU A 3 23.95 14.95 -88.93
C GLU A 3 23.36 13.94 -87.93
N SER A 4 23.76 12.66 -88.01
CA SER A 4 23.33 11.62 -87.08
C SER A 4 23.86 11.89 -85.66
N LYS A 5 25.12 12.35 -85.53
CA LYS A 5 25.68 12.75 -84.23
C LYS A 5 24.91 13.91 -83.61
N ARG A 6 24.56 14.94 -84.39
CA ARG A 6 23.75 16.08 -83.89
C ARG A 6 22.36 15.64 -83.43
N ARG A 7 21.69 14.78 -84.19
CA ARG A 7 20.37 14.24 -83.80
C ARG A 7 20.46 13.38 -82.54
N ALA A 8 21.47 12.53 -82.42
CA ALA A 8 21.70 11.70 -81.23
C ALA A 8 21.98 12.56 -79.98
N SER A 9 22.79 13.62 -80.10
CA SER A 9 23.03 14.55 -79.00
C SER A 9 21.75 15.27 -78.53
N ILE A 10 20.86 15.65 -79.45
CA ILE A 10 19.57 16.27 -79.11
C ILE A 10 18.70 15.30 -78.31
N PHE A 11 18.57 14.05 -78.76
CA PHE A 11 17.81 13.04 -78.02
C PHE A 11 18.42 12.74 -76.65
N LEU A 12 19.75 12.72 -76.54
CA LEU A 12 20.44 12.51 -75.27
C LEU A 12 20.19 13.67 -74.30
N ILE A 13 20.29 14.91 -74.77
CA ILE A 13 19.99 16.10 -73.95
C ILE A 13 18.53 16.10 -73.51
N LEU A 14 17.59 15.80 -74.42
CA LEU A 14 16.17 15.73 -74.08
C LEU A 14 15.87 14.63 -73.06
N ALA A 15 16.45 13.44 -73.25
CA ALA A 15 16.33 12.35 -72.28
C ALA A 15 16.92 12.73 -70.92
N PHE A 16 18.04 13.44 -70.90
CA PHE A 16 18.66 13.93 -69.67
C PHE A 16 17.78 14.97 -68.96
N LEU A 17 17.19 15.92 -69.68
CA LEU A 17 16.26 16.89 -69.11
C LEU A 17 15.00 16.21 -68.54
N LEU A 18 14.45 15.23 -69.25
CA LEU A 18 13.32 14.43 -68.75
C LEU A 18 13.69 13.62 -67.50
N ALA A 19 14.90 13.07 -67.44
CA ALA A 19 15.40 12.37 -66.26
C ALA A 19 15.56 13.31 -65.05
N LEU A 20 16.07 14.53 -65.26
CA LEU A 20 16.14 15.55 -64.21
C LEU A 20 14.74 15.98 -63.73
N ALA A 21 13.80 16.18 -64.65
CA ALA A 21 12.42 16.51 -64.31
C ALA A 21 11.76 15.38 -63.50
N ALA A 22 11.92 14.12 -63.92
CA ALA A 22 11.41 12.97 -63.18
C ALA A 22 12.06 12.85 -61.79
N GLY A 23 13.38 12.99 -61.69
CA GLY A 23 14.10 12.98 -60.42
C GLY A 23 13.64 14.08 -59.46
N TYR A 24 13.39 15.28 -59.99
CA TYR A 24 12.83 16.39 -59.23
C TYR A 24 11.41 16.09 -58.71
N LEU A 25 10.53 15.55 -59.56
CA LEU A 25 9.16 15.19 -59.16
C LEU A 25 9.13 14.09 -58.09
N VAL A 26 10.02 13.09 -58.19
CA VAL A 26 10.15 12.04 -57.16
C VAL A 26 10.64 12.64 -55.85
N LEU A 27 11.66 13.51 -55.89
CA LEU A 27 12.18 14.18 -54.70
C LEU A 27 11.10 15.02 -54.02
N GLN A 28 10.30 15.75 -54.81
CA GLN A 28 9.17 16.52 -54.30
C GLN A 28 8.14 15.61 -53.63
N LYS A 29 7.77 14.50 -54.28
CA LYS A 29 6.81 13.55 -53.70
C LYS A 29 7.29 12.91 -52.40
N VAL A 30 8.57 12.55 -52.30
CA VAL A 30 9.16 12.01 -51.06
C VAL A 30 9.14 13.05 -49.94
N LYS A 31 9.44 14.31 -50.25
CA LYS A 31 9.35 15.41 -49.28
C LYS A 31 7.92 15.61 -48.80
N ASP A 32 6.94 15.59 -49.70
CA ASP A 32 5.52 15.73 -49.34
C ASP A 32 5.05 14.58 -48.45
N LEU A 33 5.43 13.33 -48.76
CA LEU A 33 5.10 12.16 -47.93
C LEU A 33 5.73 12.25 -46.53
N ASN A 34 6.99 12.66 -46.44
CA ASN A 34 7.65 12.86 -45.15
C ASN A 34 7.02 14.00 -44.36
N ALA A 35 6.58 15.07 -45.04
CA ALA A 35 5.85 16.17 -44.41
C ALA A 35 4.47 15.74 -43.89
N GLU A 36 3.76 14.88 -44.64
CA GLU A 36 2.46 14.32 -44.24
C GLU A 36 2.56 13.36 -43.04
N LEU A 37 3.59 12.51 -43.00
CA LEU A 37 3.82 11.55 -41.92
C LEU A 37 4.33 12.20 -40.63
N GLY A 38 5.03 13.33 -40.77
CA GLY A 38 5.66 14.06 -39.68
C GLY A 38 6.94 13.39 -39.17
N GLY A 39 7.34 13.74 -37.95
CA GLY A 39 8.46 13.10 -37.27
C GLY A 39 8.14 11.66 -36.86
N MET A 40 9.11 11.01 -36.22
CA MET A 40 8.93 9.71 -35.57
C MET A 40 8.80 9.91 -34.07
N THR A 41 7.91 9.15 -33.44
CA THR A 41 7.76 9.10 -31.98
C THR A 41 7.95 7.68 -31.51
N LYS A 42 8.64 7.53 -30.37
CA LYS A 42 8.79 6.25 -29.68
C LYS A 42 7.54 5.96 -28.87
N ILE A 43 7.01 4.76 -29.04
CA ILE A 43 5.92 4.21 -28.22
C ILE A 43 6.41 2.95 -27.53
N TYR A 44 5.78 2.59 -26.41
CA TYR A 44 6.14 1.39 -25.66
C TYR A 44 5.36 0.15 -26.14
N VAL A 45 6.08 -0.97 -26.23
CA VAL A 45 5.56 -2.28 -26.62
C VAL A 45 6.06 -3.36 -25.67
N ALA A 46 5.36 -4.48 -25.62
CA ALA A 46 5.75 -5.65 -24.86
C ALA A 46 6.99 -6.32 -25.49
N LYS A 47 8.02 -6.58 -24.69
CA LYS A 47 9.25 -7.29 -25.12
C LYS A 47 9.07 -8.81 -25.14
N GLU A 48 8.18 -9.30 -24.29
CA GLU A 48 7.80 -10.70 -24.09
C GLU A 48 6.31 -10.77 -23.79
N ASP A 49 5.77 -11.98 -23.64
CA ASP A 49 4.37 -12.15 -23.25
C ASP A 49 4.17 -11.70 -21.80
N ILE A 50 3.25 -10.76 -21.57
CA ILE A 50 2.95 -10.21 -20.24
C ILE A 50 1.54 -10.64 -19.83
N PRO A 51 1.39 -11.44 -18.78
CA PRO A 51 0.07 -11.87 -18.31
C PRO A 51 -0.77 -10.70 -17.80
N ALA A 52 -2.09 -10.82 -17.93
CA ALA A 52 -3.02 -9.89 -17.32
C ALA A 52 -2.82 -9.84 -15.79
N ARG A 53 -3.14 -8.69 -15.21
CA ARG A 53 -3.06 -8.40 -13.76
C ARG A 53 -1.63 -8.45 -13.20
N THR A 54 -0.63 -8.38 -14.06
CA THR A 54 0.79 -8.30 -13.66
C THR A 54 1.24 -6.84 -13.60
N LEU A 55 2.04 -6.51 -12.58
CA LEU A 55 2.75 -5.23 -12.51
C LEU A 55 3.75 -5.15 -13.67
N ILE A 56 3.71 -4.06 -14.43
CA ILE A 56 4.64 -3.86 -15.55
C ILE A 56 6.05 -3.61 -15.00
N GLN A 57 7.01 -4.44 -15.41
CA GLN A 57 8.42 -4.26 -15.09
C GLN A 57 9.18 -3.67 -16.28
N GLU A 58 10.23 -2.89 -16.00
CA GLU A 58 11.08 -2.30 -17.03
C GLU A 58 11.76 -3.35 -17.94
N SER A 59 12.01 -4.54 -17.40
CA SER A 59 12.59 -5.68 -18.13
C SER A 59 11.67 -6.23 -19.23
N GLN A 60 10.36 -5.98 -19.13
CA GLN A 60 9.31 -6.54 -19.99
C GLN A 60 8.86 -5.57 -21.09
N ILE A 61 9.37 -4.34 -21.08
CA ILE A 61 8.99 -3.30 -22.04
C ILE A 61 10.14 -2.98 -22.98
N THR A 62 9.80 -2.57 -24.19
CA THR A 62 10.74 -1.99 -25.15
C THR A 62 10.04 -0.87 -25.92
N THR A 63 10.76 -0.22 -26.83
CA THR A 63 10.21 0.87 -27.65
C THR A 63 10.18 0.50 -29.12
N MET A 64 9.18 0.98 -29.84
CA MET A 64 9.13 0.99 -31.30
C MET A 64 8.88 2.42 -31.80
N GLU A 65 9.34 2.73 -33.00
CA GLU A 65 9.13 4.05 -33.62
C GLU A 65 7.98 4.01 -34.61
N ILE A 66 7.04 4.95 -34.47
CA ILE A 66 5.94 5.14 -35.43
C ILE A 66 5.88 6.60 -35.90
N PRO A 67 5.42 6.87 -37.14
CA PRO A 67 5.22 8.23 -37.60
C PRO A 67 4.20 8.97 -36.75
N ASN A 68 4.45 10.25 -36.47
CA ASN A 68 3.62 11.09 -35.61
C ASN A 68 2.16 11.14 -36.04
N ARG A 69 1.89 11.02 -37.35
CA ARG A 69 0.53 10.94 -37.89
C ARG A 69 -0.31 9.78 -37.31
N PHE A 70 0.32 8.70 -36.87
CA PHE A 70 -0.34 7.52 -36.30
C PHE A 70 -0.34 7.51 -34.77
N VAL A 71 0.43 8.39 -34.13
CA VAL A 71 0.43 8.53 -32.68
C VAL A 71 -0.91 9.13 -32.25
N ASN A 72 -1.55 8.47 -31.30
CA ASN A 72 -2.79 8.94 -30.70
C ASN A 72 -2.67 8.92 -29.17
N LYS A 73 -3.66 9.48 -28.47
CA LYS A 73 -3.67 9.58 -27.00
C LYS A 73 -3.64 8.24 -26.27
N ALA A 74 -4.01 7.14 -26.93
CA ALA A 74 -3.98 5.82 -26.34
C ALA A 74 -2.55 5.24 -26.29
N HIS A 75 -1.62 5.73 -27.11
CA HIS A 75 -0.24 5.28 -27.06
C HIS A 75 0.46 5.81 -25.81
N VAL A 76 1.28 4.96 -25.22
CA VAL A 76 2.20 5.35 -24.16
C VAL A 76 3.50 5.80 -24.80
N THR A 77 3.86 7.07 -24.61
CA THR A 77 5.08 7.69 -25.14
C THR A 77 6.08 8.05 -24.04
N ASP A 78 5.61 8.11 -22.79
CA ASP A 78 6.43 8.39 -21.60
C ASP A 78 6.59 7.10 -20.78
N LYS A 79 7.77 6.90 -20.19
CA LYS A 79 8.02 5.75 -19.31
C LYS A 79 7.23 5.88 -18.01
N ASP A 80 7.06 7.10 -17.51
CA ASP A 80 6.41 7.37 -16.22
C ASP A 80 4.94 6.95 -16.23
N ASP A 81 4.30 6.96 -17.42
CA ASP A 81 2.95 6.44 -17.64
C ASP A 81 2.83 4.91 -17.41
N LEU A 82 3.95 4.17 -17.32
CA LEU A 82 4.00 2.72 -17.08
C LEU A 82 4.38 2.36 -15.65
N VAL A 83 4.90 3.30 -14.88
CA VAL A 83 5.37 3.07 -13.51
C VAL A 83 4.16 2.78 -12.61
N ASN A 84 4.27 1.74 -11.78
CA ASN A 84 3.20 1.29 -10.90
C ASN A 84 1.87 1.03 -11.62
N MET A 85 1.93 0.55 -12.86
CA MET A 85 0.75 0.16 -13.63
C MET A 85 0.62 -1.36 -13.76
N VAL A 86 -0.61 -1.81 -13.86
CA VAL A 86 -1.00 -3.19 -14.07
C VAL A 86 -1.75 -3.32 -15.39
N LEU A 87 -1.46 -4.40 -16.13
CA LEU A 87 -2.21 -4.73 -17.33
C LEU A 87 -3.59 -5.30 -16.99
N VAL A 88 -4.62 -4.79 -17.65
CA VAL A 88 -5.99 -5.32 -17.54
C VAL A 88 -6.20 -6.53 -18.46
N VAL A 89 -5.46 -6.59 -19.57
CA VAL A 89 -5.52 -7.65 -20.59
C VAL A 89 -4.12 -8.25 -20.79
N PRO A 90 -4.00 -9.54 -21.17
CA PRO A 90 -2.70 -10.10 -21.48
C PRO A 90 -2.15 -9.48 -22.77
N LEU A 91 -0.84 -9.29 -22.84
CA LEU A 91 -0.14 -8.82 -24.03
C LEU A 91 0.79 -9.89 -24.56
N SER A 92 0.81 -10.04 -25.88
CA SER A 92 1.81 -10.85 -26.57
C SER A 92 3.07 -10.04 -26.82
N LYS A 93 4.20 -10.71 -27.03
CA LYS A 93 5.42 -10.07 -27.52
C LYS A 93 5.16 -9.17 -28.73
N GLU A 94 5.80 -8.00 -28.75
CA GLU A 94 5.69 -6.94 -29.78
C GLU A 94 4.33 -6.22 -29.85
N GLU A 95 3.39 -6.53 -28.95
CA GLU A 95 2.11 -5.84 -28.87
C GLU A 95 2.24 -4.44 -28.24
N ILE A 96 1.47 -3.48 -28.75
CA ILE A 96 1.51 -2.08 -28.30
C ILE A 96 0.86 -1.95 -26.92
N ILE A 97 1.57 -1.32 -26.00
CA ILE A 97 1.02 -0.99 -24.68
C ILE A 97 0.20 0.29 -24.81
N ALA A 98 -1.12 0.16 -24.64
CA ALA A 98 -2.05 1.28 -24.71
C ALA A 98 -2.54 1.71 -23.31
N LYS A 99 -2.75 3.01 -23.11
CA LYS A 99 -3.17 3.60 -21.82
C LYS A 99 -4.47 3.01 -21.27
N ASN A 100 -5.40 2.61 -22.14
CA ASN A 100 -6.66 1.99 -21.73
C ASN A 100 -6.50 0.53 -21.25
N MET A 101 -5.35 -0.09 -21.51
CA MET A 101 -5.01 -1.42 -20.99
C MET A 101 -4.31 -1.33 -19.63
N LEU A 102 -4.01 -0.12 -19.17
CA LEU A 102 -3.32 0.13 -17.91
C LEU A 102 -4.32 0.53 -16.84
N LYS A 103 -4.07 0.02 -15.64
CA LYS A 103 -4.71 0.48 -14.43
C LYS A 103 -3.63 0.77 -13.40
N PRO A 104 -3.74 1.84 -12.60
CA PRO A 104 -2.87 2.02 -11.46
C PRO A 104 -2.87 0.74 -10.61
N PHE A 105 -1.68 0.27 -10.26
CA PHE A 105 -1.53 -0.77 -9.26
C PHE A 105 -2.23 -0.26 -8.01
N SER A 106 -3.36 -0.89 -7.66
CA SER A 106 -4.03 -0.58 -6.41
C SER A 106 -3.13 -1.14 -5.33
N GLU A 107 -2.40 -0.24 -4.66
CA GLU A 107 -1.63 -0.56 -3.47
C GLU A 107 -2.60 -0.91 -2.34
N LEU A 108 -3.09 -2.14 -2.36
CA LEU A 108 -3.26 -2.80 -1.07
C LEU A 108 -1.86 -2.84 -0.47
N ARG A 109 -1.74 -2.44 0.79
CA ARG A 109 -0.45 -2.45 1.50
C ARG A 109 0.17 -3.84 1.49
N GLN A 110 -0.66 -4.89 1.35
CA GLN A 110 -0.22 -6.28 1.15
C GLN A 110 -0.99 -6.97 0.01
N GLU A 111 -0.27 -7.72 -0.82
CA GLU A 111 -0.75 -8.34 -2.07
C GLU A 111 -2.01 -9.22 -1.93
N ASN A 112 -2.16 -9.90 -0.78
CA ASN A 112 -3.26 -10.85 -0.55
C ASN A 112 -4.41 -10.30 0.30
N ASN A 113 -4.40 -9.01 0.61
CA ASN A 113 -5.46 -8.42 1.40
C ASN A 113 -6.73 -8.16 0.59
N ARG A 114 -7.82 -7.84 1.28
CA ARG A 114 -9.11 -7.46 0.73
C ARG A 114 -9.58 -6.19 1.42
N LEU A 115 -10.25 -5.35 0.66
CA LEU A 115 -10.93 -4.19 1.20
C LEU A 115 -12.33 -4.60 1.63
N VAL A 116 -12.62 -4.46 2.92
CA VAL A 116 -13.96 -4.65 3.47
C VAL A 116 -14.53 -3.28 3.79
N ALA A 117 -15.58 -2.90 3.06
CA ALA A 117 -16.25 -1.63 3.24
C ALA A 117 -17.16 -1.67 4.47
N MET A 118 -16.97 -0.73 5.38
CA MET A 118 -17.78 -0.54 6.57
C MET A 118 -18.45 0.83 6.53
N TYR A 119 -19.78 0.80 6.54
CA TYR A 119 -20.62 1.98 6.53
C TYR A 119 -21.33 2.12 7.89
N PRO A 120 -21.55 3.34 8.40
CA PRO A 120 -22.41 3.57 9.54
C PRO A 120 -23.78 2.93 9.29
N SER A 121 -24.28 2.20 10.28
CA SER A 121 -25.59 1.55 10.23
C SER A 121 -26.14 1.41 11.64
N GLU A 122 -27.32 0.81 11.80
CA GLU A 122 -27.85 0.50 13.12
C GLU A 122 -26.92 -0.40 13.93
N LYS A 123 -26.10 -1.23 13.27
CA LYS A 123 -25.16 -2.16 13.92
C LYS A 123 -23.75 -1.60 14.03
N VAL A 124 -23.28 -0.86 13.02
CA VAL A 124 -21.91 -0.35 12.92
C VAL A 124 -21.87 1.12 13.29
N GLN A 125 -21.14 1.45 14.36
CA GLN A 125 -20.93 2.80 14.81
C GLN A 125 -19.45 3.18 14.73
N PHE A 126 -19.18 4.39 14.24
CA PHE A 126 -17.86 4.99 14.24
C PHE A 126 -17.79 5.96 15.41
N ASP A 127 -16.77 5.81 16.26
CA ASP A 127 -16.62 6.66 17.44
C ASP A 127 -16.02 8.03 17.11
N GLN A 128 -15.28 8.10 16.01
CA GLN A 128 -14.62 9.29 15.49
C GLN A 128 -14.67 9.27 13.97
N VAL A 129 -14.50 10.44 13.34
CA VAL A 129 -14.25 10.51 11.90
C VAL A 129 -12.91 9.84 11.61
N ILE A 130 -12.89 8.95 10.64
CA ILE A 130 -11.72 8.16 10.27
C ILE A 130 -11.27 8.61 8.89
N GLU A 131 -9.97 8.82 8.73
CA GLU A 131 -9.34 9.31 7.52
C GLU A 131 -8.57 8.18 6.81
N THR A 132 -8.23 8.41 5.54
CA THR A 132 -7.38 7.48 4.80
C THR A 132 -6.00 7.41 5.46
N LEU A 133 -5.39 6.22 5.51
CA LEU A 133 -4.13 5.92 6.21
C LEU A 133 -4.19 5.85 7.74
N ASP A 134 -5.35 6.11 8.35
CA ASP A 134 -5.56 5.80 9.77
C ASP A 134 -5.47 4.29 10.03
N ARG A 135 -5.44 3.96 11.32
CA ARG A 135 -5.61 2.59 11.81
C ARG A 135 -6.77 2.53 12.78
N VAL A 136 -7.42 1.37 12.85
CA VAL A 136 -8.60 1.18 13.67
C VAL A 136 -8.58 -0.13 14.45
N ASP A 137 -9.19 -0.08 15.62
CA ASP A 137 -9.58 -1.26 16.38
C ASP A 137 -11.08 -1.50 16.17
N ILE A 138 -11.45 -2.77 16.05
CA ILE A 138 -12.83 -3.21 15.85
C ILE A 138 -13.29 -3.89 17.14
N ILE A 139 -14.24 -3.27 17.82
CA ILE A 139 -14.87 -3.80 19.03
C ILE A 139 -16.22 -4.38 18.66
N VAL A 140 -16.50 -5.58 19.13
CA VAL A 140 -17.74 -6.29 18.82
C VAL A 140 -18.45 -6.64 20.11
N SER A 141 -19.75 -6.36 20.15
CA SER A 141 -20.65 -6.86 21.18
C SER A 141 -21.55 -7.93 20.59
N THR A 142 -21.57 -9.10 21.22
CA THR A 142 -22.44 -10.24 20.88
C THR A 142 -23.11 -10.81 22.11
N GLU A 143 -24.29 -11.38 21.93
CA GLU A 143 -24.99 -12.16 22.95
C GLU A 143 -24.68 -13.66 22.81
N ASN A 144 -24.11 -14.26 23.85
CA ASN A 144 -23.86 -15.70 23.90
C ASN A 144 -24.64 -16.31 25.07
N ASN A 145 -25.59 -17.20 24.76
CA ASN A 145 -26.44 -17.87 25.75
C ASN A 145 -27.15 -16.90 26.72
N GLY A 146 -27.71 -15.80 26.21
CA GLY A 146 -28.43 -14.83 27.04
C GLY A 146 -27.52 -13.82 27.77
N LYS A 147 -26.21 -13.86 27.55
CA LYS A 147 -25.25 -12.96 28.21
C LYS A 147 -24.55 -12.07 27.18
N PRO A 148 -24.66 -10.74 27.30
CA PRO A 148 -23.93 -9.84 26.43
C PRO A 148 -22.44 -9.90 26.75
N THR A 149 -21.62 -9.99 25.71
CA THR A 149 -20.16 -10.01 25.77
C THR A 149 -19.61 -8.98 24.79
N THR A 150 -18.57 -8.26 25.20
CA THR A 150 -17.91 -7.26 24.36
C THR A 150 -16.42 -7.55 24.35
N GLU A 151 -15.85 -7.66 23.15
CA GLU A 151 -14.44 -8.00 22.97
C GLU A 151 -13.81 -7.22 21.82
N ILE A 152 -12.47 -7.18 21.82
CA ILE A 152 -11.71 -6.63 20.70
C ILE A 152 -11.59 -7.72 19.64
N PHE A 153 -12.24 -7.51 18.51
CA PHE A 153 -12.28 -8.45 17.41
C PHE A 153 -11.05 -8.34 16.51
N MET A 154 -10.64 -7.12 16.17
CA MET A 154 -9.41 -6.86 15.41
C MET A 154 -8.71 -5.62 15.97
N ARG A 155 -7.37 -5.62 15.91
CA ARG A 155 -6.52 -4.49 16.31
C ARG A 155 -5.68 -4.00 15.16
N ASP A 156 -5.34 -2.71 15.18
CA ASP A 156 -4.36 -2.09 14.26
C ASP A 156 -4.70 -2.25 12.76
N VAL A 157 -6.00 -2.32 12.43
CA VAL A 157 -6.45 -2.59 11.06
C VAL A 157 -6.24 -1.34 10.19
N PRO A 158 -5.50 -1.42 9.08
CA PRO A 158 -5.25 -0.28 8.22
C PRO A 158 -6.50 0.16 7.44
N VAL A 159 -6.72 1.46 7.38
CA VAL A 159 -7.75 2.09 6.57
C VAL A 159 -7.17 2.45 5.21
N ALA A 160 -7.57 1.70 4.18
CA ALA A 160 -7.09 1.93 2.81
C ALA A 160 -7.78 3.13 2.16
N PHE A 161 -9.03 3.38 2.52
CA PHE A 161 -9.82 4.48 1.98
C PHE A 161 -10.89 4.92 2.97
N ALA A 162 -11.10 6.22 3.11
CA ALA A 162 -12.23 6.81 3.82
C ALA A 162 -13.08 7.62 2.85
N GLN A 163 -14.40 7.48 2.95
CA GLN A 163 -15.35 8.18 2.10
C GLN A 163 -16.02 9.32 2.87
N GLY A 164 -15.92 10.54 2.33
CA GLY A 164 -16.49 11.73 2.92
C GLY A 164 -15.61 12.34 4.02
N GLU A 165 -15.94 13.55 4.44
CA GLU A 165 -15.17 14.33 5.44
C GLU A 165 -16.12 15.00 6.42
N GLY A 166 -15.71 15.08 7.70
CA GLY A 166 -16.46 15.74 8.76
C GLY A 166 -17.90 15.23 8.86
N GLU A 167 -18.87 16.14 8.77
CA GLU A 167 -20.31 15.82 8.83
C GLU A 167 -20.83 15.00 7.64
N LYS A 168 -20.05 14.89 6.55
CA LYS A 168 -20.39 14.08 5.37
C LYS A 168 -19.69 12.72 5.35
N PHE A 169 -19.11 12.30 6.47
CA PHE A 169 -18.46 11.00 6.59
C PHE A 169 -19.45 9.87 6.27
N ALA A 170 -19.11 9.05 5.29
CA ALA A 170 -19.95 7.99 4.77
C ALA A 170 -19.47 6.60 5.20
N GLY A 171 -18.18 6.40 5.50
CA GLY A 171 -17.63 5.11 5.90
C GLY A 171 -16.18 4.93 5.49
N VAL A 172 -15.66 3.72 5.67
CA VAL A 172 -14.27 3.36 5.36
C VAL A 172 -14.16 2.01 4.66
N ALA A 173 -13.05 1.79 3.97
CA ALA A 173 -12.62 0.49 3.50
C ALA A 173 -11.41 0.03 4.31
N LEU A 174 -11.59 -1.05 5.07
CA LEU A 174 -10.55 -1.65 5.88
C LEU A 174 -9.79 -2.68 5.06
N GLU A 175 -8.46 -2.63 5.10
CA GLU A 175 -7.63 -3.63 4.46
C GLU A 175 -7.32 -4.75 5.46
N VAL A 176 -7.81 -5.95 5.15
CA VAL A 176 -7.68 -7.16 5.98
C VAL A 176 -7.20 -8.34 5.14
N SER A 177 -6.64 -9.38 5.76
CA SER A 177 -6.26 -10.60 5.06
C SER A 177 -7.46 -11.26 4.36
N ILE A 178 -7.21 -12.08 3.34
CA ILE A 178 -8.27 -12.84 2.68
C ILE A 178 -8.98 -13.81 3.64
N GLU A 179 -8.28 -14.29 4.67
CA GLU A 179 -8.82 -15.18 5.71
C GLU A 179 -9.69 -14.43 6.73
N ASP A 180 -9.38 -13.16 7.02
CA ASP A 180 -10.12 -12.35 8.00
C ASP A 180 -11.29 -11.60 7.37
N ALA A 181 -11.27 -11.34 6.06
CA ALA A 181 -12.37 -10.68 5.37
C ALA A 181 -13.73 -11.36 5.61
N PRO A 182 -13.89 -12.69 5.46
CA PRO A 182 -15.16 -13.36 5.77
C PRO A 182 -15.56 -13.21 7.24
N LYS A 183 -14.60 -13.20 8.17
CA LYS A 183 -14.88 -13.05 9.60
C LYS A 183 -15.40 -11.66 9.91
N LEU A 184 -14.77 -10.63 9.35
CA LEU A 184 -15.21 -9.25 9.51
C LEU A 184 -16.59 -9.02 8.88
N ILE A 185 -16.83 -9.56 7.68
CA ILE A 185 -18.15 -9.50 7.02
C ILE A 185 -19.20 -10.24 7.86
N HIS A 186 -18.85 -11.38 8.45
CA HIS A 186 -19.75 -12.12 9.35
C HIS A 186 -20.14 -11.26 10.55
N ILE A 187 -19.17 -10.63 11.22
CA ILE A 187 -19.41 -9.72 12.32
C ILE A 187 -20.31 -8.54 11.90
N GLN A 188 -20.03 -7.90 10.76
CA GLN A 188 -20.83 -6.80 10.24
C GLN A 188 -22.30 -7.19 10.05
N ASN A 189 -22.57 -8.43 9.64
CA ASN A 189 -23.92 -8.92 9.39
C ASN A 189 -24.63 -9.40 10.66
N TYR A 190 -23.92 -10.08 11.56
CA TYR A 190 -24.54 -10.89 12.61
C TYR A 190 -24.26 -10.43 14.04
N ALA A 191 -23.27 -9.58 14.28
CA ALA A 191 -23.08 -9.03 15.62
C ALA A 191 -24.26 -8.13 16.00
N ASP A 192 -24.44 -7.95 17.32
CA ASP A 192 -25.46 -7.04 17.86
C ASP A 192 -25.03 -5.59 17.67
N LYS A 193 -23.76 -5.30 17.99
CA LYS A 193 -23.11 -3.99 17.76
C LYS A 193 -21.64 -4.16 17.39
N VAL A 194 -21.19 -3.29 16.49
CA VAL A 194 -19.79 -3.15 16.08
C VAL A 194 -19.40 -1.70 16.27
N ARG A 195 -18.31 -1.44 16.99
CA ARG A 195 -17.73 -0.11 17.11
C ARG A 195 -16.37 -0.06 16.45
N VAL A 196 -16.16 0.99 15.68
CA VAL A 196 -14.90 1.26 14.99
C VAL A 196 -14.22 2.41 15.69
N LEU A 197 -13.07 2.12 16.29
CA LEU A 197 -12.33 3.08 17.09
C LEU A 197 -11.03 3.41 16.35
N LYS A 198 -10.75 4.70 16.17
CA LYS A 198 -9.45 5.15 15.65
C LYS A 198 -8.35 4.72 16.63
N ALA A 199 -7.42 3.91 16.15
CA ALA A 199 -6.26 3.43 16.90
C ALA A 199 -5.11 4.44 16.80
N ASN A 200 -4.19 4.39 17.77
CA ASN A 200 -3.00 5.24 17.77
C ASN A 200 -2.07 4.87 16.60
N VAL A 201 -1.58 5.86 15.88
CA VAL A 201 -0.58 5.68 14.80
C VAL A 201 0.86 5.61 15.34
N GLY A 202 1.06 5.81 16.65
CA GLY A 202 2.30 5.53 17.34
C GLY A 202 2.42 4.05 17.68
N LYS A 203 3.63 3.47 17.57
CA LYS A 203 3.92 2.16 18.16
C LYS A 203 3.58 2.24 19.65
N ASP A 204 2.48 1.62 20.06
CA ASP A 204 2.22 1.46 21.48
C ASP A 204 3.32 0.54 22.03
N ASP A 205 4.22 1.14 22.81
CA ASP A 205 5.22 0.50 23.67
C ASP A 205 4.52 -0.33 24.77
N SER A 206 3.68 -1.27 24.37
CA SER A 206 3.03 -2.23 25.27
C SER A 206 4.05 -3.20 25.89
N GLU A 207 5.29 -3.21 25.38
CA GLU A 207 6.44 -3.87 26.03
C GLU A 207 7.14 -2.99 27.10
N ALA A 208 6.94 -1.66 27.10
CA ALA A 208 7.55 -0.78 28.11
C ALA A 208 6.78 -0.81 29.45
N LEU A 209 5.45 -0.93 29.41
CA LEU A 209 4.62 -0.96 30.63
C LEU A 209 4.76 -2.27 31.43
N THR A 210 5.21 -3.35 30.79
CA THR A 210 5.53 -4.61 31.48
C THR A 210 6.89 -4.55 32.18
N ASN A 211 7.84 -3.79 31.61
CA ASN A 211 9.20 -3.68 32.14
C ASN A 211 9.28 -2.73 33.34
N GLU A 212 8.57 -1.60 33.35
CA GLU A 212 8.59 -0.69 34.51
C GLU A 212 7.97 -1.31 35.78
N SER A 213 6.92 -2.13 35.62
CA SER A 213 6.30 -2.86 36.73
C SER A 213 7.19 -3.99 37.27
N GLN A 214 8.05 -4.57 36.43
CA GLN A 214 9.00 -5.61 36.84
C GLN A 214 10.31 -5.03 37.40
N GLU A 215 10.73 -3.84 36.96
CA GLU A 215 11.91 -3.15 37.48
C GLU A 215 11.64 -2.48 38.84
N ALA A 216 10.45 -1.92 39.04
CA ALA A 216 10.01 -1.43 40.35
C ALA A 216 9.89 -2.57 41.39
N ALA A 217 9.43 -3.76 40.97
CA ALA A 217 9.37 -4.94 41.83
C ALA A 217 10.76 -5.54 42.15
N LYS A 218 11.70 -5.51 41.19
CA LYS A 218 13.08 -5.96 41.41
C LYS A 218 13.88 -5.00 42.30
N GLN A 219 13.68 -3.69 42.20
CA GLN A 219 14.33 -2.72 43.08
C GLN A 219 13.78 -2.73 44.52
N ALA A 220 12.50 -3.10 44.71
CA ALA A 220 11.93 -3.33 46.04
C ALA A 220 12.43 -4.64 46.70
N ALA A 221 12.79 -5.66 45.91
CA ALA A 221 13.32 -6.92 46.42
C ALA A 221 14.80 -6.82 46.85
N VAL A 222 15.63 -6.03 46.14
CA VAL A 222 17.06 -5.89 46.47
C VAL A 222 17.30 -5.10 47.76
N LYS A 223 16.42 -4.16 48.14
CA LYS A 223 16.53 -3.44 49.43
C LYS A 223 16.14 -4.26 50.66
N LYS A 224 15.56 -5.46 50.50
CA LYS A 224 15.14 -6.33 51.62
C LYS A 224 16.11 -7.46 51.96
N GLN A 225 17.25 -7.57 51.25
CA GLN A 225 18.18 -8.70 51.39
C GLN A 225 19.59 -8.35 51.89
N SER A 226 19.87 -7.12 52.33
CA SER A 226 21.17 -6.73 52.90
C SER A 226 21.14 -6.46 54.42
N ASN A 227 20.44 -7.27 55.21
CA ASN A 227 20.76 -7.36 56.64
C ASN A 227 20.35 -8.70 57.24
N GLY A 228 21.31 -9.61 57.35
CA GLY A 228 21.14 -10.83 58.12
C GLY A 228 22.08 -11.96 57.70
N ASN A 229 23.32 -11.95 58.19
CA ASN A 229 24.03 -13.21 58.42
C ASN A 229 24.90 -13.12 59.69
N GLN A 230 24.35 -13.70 60.76
CA GLN A 230 25.03 -14.24 61.95
C GLN A 230 26.00 -15.38 61.54
N PRO A 231 27.01 -15.83 62.35
CA PRO A 231 26.73 -16.72 63.52
C PRO A 231 27.75 -16.82 64.69
N HIS A 232 27.14 -17.05 65.87
CA HIS A 232 27.50 -17.90 67.04
C HIS A 232 28.94 -18.10 67.57
N THR A 233 29.10 -17.89 68.89
CA THR A 233 29.77 -18.84 69.81
C THR A 233 29.27 -18.74 71.27
N LYS A 234 28.76 -19.89 71.76
CA LYS A 234 28.70 -20.54 73.12
C LYS A 234 28.60 -19.78 74.48
N PRO A 235 28.13 -20.47 75.55
CA PRO A 235 27.35 -19.89 76.67
C PRO A 235 28.09 -19.80 78.02
N ALA A 236 27.63 -18.90 78.91
CA ALA A 236 27.78 -19.04 80.37
C ALA A 236 26.84 -18.11 81.19
N ALA A 237 26.26 -18.71 82.24
CA ALA A 237 25.91 -18.14 83.56
C ALA A 237 24.79 -17.08 83.73
N ASN A 238 23.73 -17.50 84.45
CA ASN A 238 22.89 -16.68 85.36
C ASN A 238 23.74 -16.26 86.60
N PRO A 239 23.32 -15.37 87.53
CA PRO A 239 21.95 -14.93 87.85
C PRO A 239 21.77 -13.42 88.23
N SER A 240 20.51 -13.00 88.41
CA SER A 240 19.98 -12.32 89.62
C SER A 240 18.98 -11.19 89.31
N GLU A 241 17.78 -11.33 89.90
CA GLU A 241 16.95 -10.32 90.62
C GLU A 241 16.78 -8.92 89.96
N GLN A 242 15.59 -8.30 89.87
CA GLN A 242 14.60 -8.05 90.91
C GLN A 242 13.42 -7.24 90.30
N LYS A 243 12.19 -7.38 90.85
CA LYS A 243 11.09 -6.36 91.03
C LYS A 243 10.88 -5.26 89.95
N THR A 244 9.68 -4.94 89.47
CA THR A 244 8.39 -4.74 90.17
C THR A 244 7.29 -4.47 89.14
N GLU A 245 6.09 -4.95 89.43
CA GLU A 245 4.76 -4.47 89.00
C GLU A 245 4.53 -2.95 89.28
N PRO A 246 3.37 -2.34 88.97
CA PRO A 246 2.23 -2.76 88.13
C PRO A 246 1.63 -1.63 87.23
N ALA A 247 0.47 -1.95 86.65
CA ALA A 247 -0.70 -1.06 86.50
C ALA A 247 -0.66 -0.03 85.35
N ASN A 248 -1.74 0.30 84.63
CA ASN A 248 -3.16 -0.07 84.57
C ASN A 248 -3.66 0.79 83.37
N GLY A 249 -4.30 0.28 82.34
CA GLY A 249 -5.73 0.01 82.34
C GLY A 249 -6.47 0.86 81.29
N LYS A 250 -7.65 0.33 80.92
CA LYS A 250 -8.79 0.99 80.24
C LYS A 250 -8.78 1.14 78.70
N LYS A 251 -9.23 0.05 78.05
CA LYS A 251 -10.52 -0.11 77.29
C LYS A 251 -11.58 1.02 77.50
N PRO A 252 -12.72 1.01 76.76
CA PRO A 252 -12.95 0.80 75.32
C PRO A 252 -14.09 1.70 74.75
N LYS A 253 -14.24 1.78 73.42
CA LYS A 253 -15.43 1.36 72.64
C LYS A 253 -15.32 1.92 71.22
#